data_AF-A0A075BJI1-F1
#
_entry.id   AF-A0A075BJI1-F1
#
_cell.length_a   1.000
_cell.length_b   1.000
_cell.length_c   1.000
_cell.angle_alpha   90.00
_cell.angle_beta   90.00
_cell.angle_gamma   90.00
#
_symmetry.space_group_name_H-M   'P 1'
#
loop_
_entity.id
_entity.type
_entity.pdbx_description
1 polymer ?
#
loop_
_entity_poly.entity_id
_entity_poly.type
_entity_poly.pdbx_seq_one_letter_code
_entity_poly.pdbx_strand_id
1 'polypeptide(L)'
;MYAAVKPLSKYLQFKSVHIYDAIFTLHSKVTVALLLACTFLLSSKQYFGDPIQCFGDKDMDYVHAFCWIYGAYVSDNVTVTPLRNGAAQCRPDAVSKVVPPENRNYITYYQWVVLVLLLESFVFYMPAFLWKIWEGGRLKHLCDDFHKMAVCKDKSRNHLRVLVNYFSSDYKETHFRYFVSYVFCEILNLSISILNFLLLDVFFGGFWGRYRNALLSLYNGDYNQWNIITMAVFPKCAKCEMYKGGPSGSSNIYDYLCLLPLNILNEKIFAFLWIWFILVAMLISLKFLYRLATVLYPGMRLQLLRARARFMPKKHLQVALRNCSFGDWFVLMRVGNNISPELFRKLLEELYEAQSLIKIPPGADKI
;
A
#
# COMPACT_ATOMS: atom_id res chain seq x y z
N MET A 1 -6.02 -12.15 -23.68
CA MET A 1 -6.35 -11.26 -22.52
C MET A 1 -6.78 -12.04 -21.28
N TYR A 2 -7.71 -13.01 -21.36
CA TYR A 2 -8.19 -13.80 -20.20
C TYR A 2 -7.11 -14.63 -19.44
N ALA A 3 -6.05 -15.10 -20.11
CA ALA A 3 -4.99 -15.88 -19.47
C ALA A 3 -4.11 -15.07 -18.51
N ALA A 4 -3.85 -13.79 -18.81
CA ALA A 4 -3.01 -12.91 -17.98
C ALA A 4 -3.74 -12.42 -16.71
N VAL A 5 -5.07 -12.31 -16.75
CA VAL A 5 -5.88 -11.82 -15.62
C VAL A 5 -6.28 -12.95 -14.66
N LYS A 6 -6.27 -14.21 -15.10
CA LYS A 6 -6.58 -15.39 -14.27
C LYS A 6 -5.75 -15.50 -12.97
N PRO A 7 -4.41 -15.31 -12.97
CA PRO A 7 -3.62 -15.30 -11.75
C PRO A 7 -3.97 -14.12 -10.82
N LEU A 8 -4.22 -12.93 -11.38
CA LEU A 8 -4.62 -11.75 -10.62
C LEU A 8 -6.01 -11.93 -9.96
N SER A 9 -6.96 -12.49 -10.72
CA SER A 9 -8.29 -12.85 -10.22
C SER A 9 -8.20 -13.85 -9.06
N LYS A 10 -7.39 -14.91 -9.19
CA LYS A 10 -7.16 -15.88 -8.11
C LYS A 10 -6.48 -15.26 -6.88
N TYR A 11 -5.60 -14.26 -7.08
CA TYR A 11 -4.94 -13.55 -5.99
C TYR A 11 -5.89 -12.64 -5.18
N LEU A 12 -6.78 -11.96 -5.90
CA LEU A 12 -7.79 -11.06 -5.33
C LEU A 12 -9.07 -11.76 -4.87
N GLN A 13 -9.24 -13.05 -5.17
CA GLN A 13 -10.38 -13.83 -4.68
C GLN A 13 -10.46 -13.81 -3.15
N PHE A 14 -11.65 -13.49 -2.66
CA PHE A 14 -12.02 -13.62 -1.26
C PHE A 14 -12.02 -15.11 -0.89
N LYS A 15 -11.29 -15.47 0.15
CA LYS A 15 -11.26 -16.85 0.67
C LYS A 15 -12.45 -17.08 1.60
N SER A 16 -12.86 -18.34 1.77
CA SER A 16 -13.90 -18.76 2.73
C SER A 16 -13.60 -18.28 4.15
N VAL A 17 -12.32 -18.28 4.54
CA VAL A 17 -11.84 -17.81 5.84
C VAL A 17 -11.01 -16.54 5.67
N HIS A 18 -11.48 -15.47 6.28
CA HIS A 18 -10.89 -14.14 6.36
C HIS A 18 -9.88 -14.07 7.51
N ILE A 19 -8.61 -14.30 7.15
CA ILE A 19 -7.46 -14.17 8.05
C ILE A 19 -6.99 -12.71 8.17
N TYR A 20 -7.36 -11.88 7.19
CA TYR A 20 -7.00 -10.47 7.09
C TYR A 20 -8.22 -9.58 7.34
N ASP A 21 -8.00 -8.42 7.93
CA ASP A 21 -8.99 -7.34 7.92
C ASP A 21 -9.10 -6.70 6.52
N ALA A 22 -10.19 -5.99 6.25
CA ALA A 22 -10.38 -5.27 5.00
C ALA A 22 -9.24 -4.27 4.72
N ILE A 23 -8.83 -3.50 5.74
CA ILE A 23 -7.74 -2.52 5.64
C ILE A 23 -6.39 -3.21 5.38
N PHE A 24 -6.13 -4.34 6.05
CA PHE A 24 -4.91 -5.13 5.82
C PHE A 24 -4.88 -5.69 4.40
N THR A 25 -6.03 -6.13 3.88
CA THR A 25 -6.20 -6.63 2.51
C THR A 25 -5.97 -5.51 1.49
N LEU A 26 -6.49 -4.32 1.74
CA LEU A 26 -6.26 -3.14 0.92
C LEU A 26 -4.76 -2.81 0.82
N HIS A 27 -4.06 -2.75 1.95
CA HIS A 27 -2.62 -2.49 1.99
C HIS A 27 -1.81 -3.57 1.27
N SER A 28 -1.99 -4.84 1.63
CA SER A 28 -1.06 -5.91 1.19
C SER A 28 -1.45 -6.64 -0.10
N LYS A 29 -2.70 -6.52 -0.56
CA LYS A 29 -3.14 -7.15 -1.81
C LYS A 29 -3.47 -6.14 -2.88
N VAL A 30 -4.33 -5.17 -2.56
CA VAL A 30 -4.80 -4.20 -3.56
C VAL A 30 -3.68 -3.26 -3.95
N THR A 31 -2.93 -2.71 -3.00
CA THR A 31 -1.77 -1.85 -3.30
C THR A 31 -0.70 -2.62 -4.08
N VAL A 32 -0.41 -3.88 -3.72
CA VAL A 32 0.54 -4.72 -4.47
C VAL A 32 0.08 -4.98 -5.91
N ALA A 33 -1.20 -5.32 -6.10
CA ALA A 33 -1.77 -5.52 -7.43
C ALA A 33 -1.71 -4.23 -8.27
N LEU A 34 -1.99 -3.09 -7.65
CA LEU A 34 -1.90 -1.78 -8.29
C LEU A 34 -0.46 -1.45 -8.69
N LEU A 35 0.50 -1.62 -7.78
CA LEU A 35 1.92 -1.40 -8.03
C LEU A 35 2.42 -2.27 -9.18
N LEU A 36 2.12 -3.58 -9.16
CA LEU A 36 2.50 -4.50 -10.24
C LEU A 36 1.88 -4.11 -11.58
N ALA A 37 0.64 -3.61 -11.59
CA ALA A 37 0.00 -3.10 -12.80
C ALA A 37 0.73 -1.85 -13.33
N CYS A 38 1.08 -0.91 -12.45
CA CYS A 38 1.87 0.28 -12.80
C CYS A 38 3.27 -0.10 -13.31
N THR A 39 3.96 -1.04 -12.65
CA THR A 39 5.26 -1.58 -13.09
C THR A 39 5.16 -2.16 -14.48
N PHE A 40 4.11 -2.96 -14.77
CA PHE A 40 3.91 -3.56 -16.09
C PHE A 40 3.66 -2.50 -17.16
N LEU A 41 2.78 -1.52 -16.88
CA LEU A 41 2.48 -0.42 -17.81
C LEU A 41 3.73 0.39 -18.14
N LEU A 42 4.52 0.79 -17.15
CA LEU A 42 5.75 1.55 -17.38
C LEU A 42 6.83 0.72 -18.09
N SER A 43 7.01 -0.54 -17.71
CA SER A 43 7.94 -1.45 -18.41
C SER A 43 7.59 -1.57 -19.89
N SER A 44 6.30 -1.66 -20.23
CA SER A 44 5.88 -1.76 -21.62
C SER A 44 6.35 -0.57 -22.46
N LYS A 45 6.27 0.65 -21.89
CA LYS A 45 6.69 1.87 -22.59
C LYS A 45 8.21 2.06 -22.56
N GLN A 46 8.89 1.62 -21.51
CA GLN A 46 10.33 1.76 -21.34
C GLN A 46 11.14 0.80 -22.21
N TYR A 47 10.66 -0.44 -22.41
CA TYR A 47 11.41 -1.46 -23.16
C TYR A 47 10.90 -1.70 -24.59
N PHE A 48 9.60 -1.52 -24.85
CA PHE A 48 9.00 -1.80 -26.17
C PHE A 48 8.54 -0.55 -26.92
N GLY A 49 8.57 0.63 -26.31
CA GLY A 49 8.28 1.89 -26.98
C GLY A 49 9.49 2.82 -26.95
N ASP A 50 9.35 3.99 -27.58
CA ASP A 50 10.41 5.01 -27.55
C ASP A 50 10.30 5.82 -26.24
N PRO A 51 11.27 5.70 -25.30
CA PRO A 51 11.18 6.39 -24.02
C PRO A 51 11.65 7.85 -24.11
N ILE A 52 12.53 8.15 -25.08
CA ILE A 52 13.04 9.48 -25.40
C ILE A 52 13.08 9.65 -26.93
N GLN A 53 12.67 10.81 -27.41
CA GLN A 53 12.70 11.16 -28.83
C GLN A 53 13.37 12.52 -29.00
N CYS A 54 14.55 12.52 -29.60
CA CYS A 54 15.36 13.70 -29.85
C CYS A 54 15.16 14.25 -31.27
N PHE A 55 15.43 15.55 -31.46
CA PHE A 55 15.39 16.20 -32.76
C PHE A 55 16.82 16.38 -33.30
N GLY A 56 17.05 16.02 -34.56
CA GLY A 56 18.35 16.16 -35.23
C GLY A 56 18.36 15.52 -36.64
N ASP A 57 19.45 15.71 -37.38
CA ASP A 57 19.52 15.39 -38.81
C ASP A 57 20.21 14.04 -39.13
N LYS A 58 21.06 13.51 -38.24
CA LYS A 58 21.90 12.32 -38.50
C LYS A 58 22.05 11.43 -37.28
N ASP A 59 22.15 10.12 -37.52
CA ASP A 59 22.44 9.07 -36.53
C ASP A 59 21.51 9.10 -35.30
N MET A 60 20.22 9.36 -35.52
CA MET A 60 19.26 9.61 -34.45
C MET A 60 19.08 8.41 -33.51
N ASP A 61 19.21 7.17 -33.99
CA ASP A 61 19.15 5.98 -33.13
C ASP A 61 20.26 5.98 -32.08
N TYR A 62 21.49 6.38 -32.46
CA TYR A 62 22.60 6.53 -31.54
C TYR A 62 22.35 7.67 -30.55
N VAL A 63 21.84 8.81 -31.03
CA VAL A 63 21.52 9.97 -30.18
C VAL A 63 20.43 9.61 -29.16
N HIS A 64 19.35 8.94 -29.58
CA HIS A 64 18.28 8.47 -28.70
C HIS A 64 18.83 7.56 -27.61
N ALA A 65 19.67 6.58 -27.97
CA ALA A 65 20.28 5.66 -27.02
C ALA A 65 21.25 6.38 -26.07
N PHE A 66 22.10 7.26 -26.59
CA PHE A 66 23.06 8.03 -25.79
C PHE A 66 22.34 8.91 -24.75
N CYS A 67 21.36 9.70 -25.19
CA CYS A 67 20.60 10.58 -24.31
C CYS A 67 19.73 9.82 -23.30
N TRP A 68 19.27 8.61 -23.66
CA TRP A 68 18.60 7.72 -22.71
C TRP A 68 19.54 7.18 -21.63
N ILE A 69 20.75 6.77 -21.99
CA ILE A 69 21.72 6.14 -21.08
C ILE A 69 22.37 7.17 -20.15
N TYR A 70 22.92 8.24 -20.73
CA TYR A 70 23.68 9.26 -20.00
C TYR A 70 22.78 10.37 -19.42
N GLY A 71 21.51 10.39 -19.81
CA GLY A 71 20.51 11.31 -19.30
C GLY A 71 20.44 12.63 -20.06
N ALA A 72 19.29 13.29 -19.92
CA ALA A 72 19.04 14.65 -20.38
C ALA A 72 18.84 15.55 -19.16
N TYR A 73 19.07 16.86 -19.32
CA TYR A 73 18.96 17.82 -18.23
C TYR A 73 17.97 18.94 -18.57
N VAL A 74 17.52 19.63 -17.52
CA VAL A 74 16.70 20.85 -17.59
C VAL A 74 17.36 21.94 -16.75
N SER A 75 17.14 23.20 -17.11
CA SER A 75 17.61 24.37 -16.38
C SER A 75 16.78 24.63 -15.11
N ASP A 76 17.44 24.95 -14.00
CA ASP A 76 16.78 25.22 -12.72
C ASP A 76 16.01 26.54 -12.70
N ASN A 77 16.50 27.52 -13.46
CA ASN A 77 15.89 28.84 -13.59
C ASN A 77 14.96 28.86 -14.81
N VAL A 78 13.75 28.35 -14.65
CA VAL A 78 12.71 28.43 -15.68
C VAL A 78 11.91 29.73 -15.50
N THR A 79 12.40 30.85 -16.05
CA THR A 79 11.54 32.04 -16.22
C THR A 79 10.79 31.94 -17.53
N VAL A 80 9.52 31.52 -17.49
CA VAL A 80 8.69 31.44 -18.69
C VAL A 80 8.24 32.84 -19.06
N THR A 81 8.83 33.41 -20.12
CA THR A 81 8.15 34.48 -20.85
C THR A 81 7.06 33.82 -21.70
N PRO A 82 5.78 34.19 -21.55
CA PRO A 82 4.74 33.64 -22.40
C PRO A 82 5.06 34.02 -23.85
N LEU A 83 5.20 33.04 -24.74
CA LEU A 83 5.32 33.34 -26.16
C LEU A 83 4.03 34.04 -26.59
N ARG A 84 4.22 35.24 -27.16
CA ARG A 84 3.19 36.20 -27.58
C ARG A 84 2.13 35.64 -28.57
N ASN A 85 2.29 34.38 -29.03
CA ASN A 85 1.58 33.81 -30.17
C ASN A 85 0.83 32.49 -29.85
N GLY A 86 0.77 32.04 -28.59
CA GLY A 86 0.04 30.82 -28.21
C GLY A 86 0.67 29.48 -28.64
N ALA A 87 1.86 29.51 -29.25
CA ALA A 87 2.62 28.30 -29.58
C ALA A 87 3.33 27.74 -28.34
N ALA A 88 3.08 26.46 -28.03
CA ALA A 88 3.82 25.74 -26.98
C ALA A 88 5.24 25.43 -27.47
N GLN A 89 6.24 26.17 -27.00
CA GLN A 89 7.65 25.88 -27.31
C GLN A 89 8.31 25.13 -26.16
N CYS A 90 8.86 23.96 -26.47
CA CYS A 90 9.73 23.17 -25.60
C CYS A 90 11.02 23.96 -25.33
N ARG A 91 11.08 24.71 -24.22
CA ARG A 91 12.25 25.49 -23.78
C ARG A 91 12.81 24.95 -22.45
N PRO A 92 13.61 23.86 -22.49
CA PRO A 92 14.29 23.38 -21.28
C PRO A 92 15.31 24.39 -20.75
N ASP A 93 15.74 25.35 -21.59
CA ASP A 93 16.65 26.46 -21.25
C ASP A 93 15.89 27.80 -21.38
N ALA A 94 15.18 28.24 -20.34
CA ALA A 94 14.38 29.45 -20.41
C ALA A 94 15.20 30.76 -20.36
N VAL A 95 16.50 30.72 -20.01
CA VAL A 95 17.29 31.90 -19.64
C VAL A 95 18.63 32.05 -20.40
N SER A 96 19.20 31.00 -21.02
CA SER A 96 20.48 31.13 -21.75
C SER A 96 20.74 30.03 -22.77
N LYS A 97 21.49 30.35 -23.83
CA LYS A 97 21.93 29.41 -24.87
C LYS A 97 22.85 28.30 -24.32
N VAL A 98 23.52 28.56 -23.20
CA VAL A 98 24.40 27.63 -22.50
C VAL A 98 24.06 27.67 -21.01
N VAL A 99 23.56 26.55 -20.47
CA VAL A 99 23.33 26.39 -19.03
C VAL A 99 24.64 25.87 -18.42
N PRO A 100 25.28 26.56 -17.46
CA PRO A 100 26.47 26.05 -16.80
C PRO A 100 26.15 24.75 -16.03
N PRO A 101 27.12 23.82 -15.90
CA PRO A 101 26.88 22.48 -15.36
C PRO A 101 26.30 22.48 -13.93
N GLU A 102 26.61 23.50 -13.14
CA GLU A 102 26.08 23.69 -11.77
C GLU A 102 24.57 23.93 -11.70
N ASN A 103 23.96 24.42 -12.79
CA ASN A 103 22.53 24.75 -12.86
C ASN A 103 21.74 23.72 -13.70
N ARG A 104 22.32 22.53 -13.92
CA ARG A 104 21.72 21.45 -14.70
C ARG A 104 21.16 20.37 -13.79
N ASN A 105 19.84 20.24 -13.80
CA ASN A 105 19.18 19.11 -13.17
C ASN A 105 19.07 17.95 -14.16
N TYR A 106 19.92 16.93 -13.96
CA TYR A 106 19.91 15.71 -14.75
C TYR A 106 18.75 14.80 -14.36
N ILE A 107 18.00 14.38 -15.36
CA ILE A 107 16.82 13.55 -15.22
C ILE A 107 17.25 12.11 -15.50
N THR A 108 17.54 11.35 -14.45
CA THR A 108 17.94 9.92 -14.55
C THR A 108 17.02 8.99 -13.76
N TYR A 109 16.13 9.53 -12.92
CA TYR A 109 15.24 8.73 -12.08
C TYR A 109 14.32 7.80 -12.89
N TYR A 110 13.94 8.16 -14.11
CA TYR A 110 13.02 7.36 -14.93
C TYR A 110 13.57 5.98 -15.28
N GLN A 111 14.90 5.80 -15.28
CA GLN A 111 15.52 4.48 -15.47
C GLN A 111 15.21 3.54 -14.30
N TRP A 112 15.05 4.11 -13.11
CA TRP A 112 14.87 3.39 -11.84
C TRP A 112 13.42 3.25 -11.40
N VAL A 113 12.50 4.07 -11.94
CA VAL A 113 11.08 4.10 -11.54
C VAL A 113 10.43 2.70 -11.55
N VAL A 114 10.66 1.92 -12.61
CA VAL A 114 10.09 0.55 -12.73
C VAL A 114 10.63 -0.37 -11.63
N LEU A 115 11.92 -0.28 -11.33
CA LEU A 115 12.57 -1.07 -10.29
C LEU A 115 12.07 -0.68 -8.90
N VAL A 116 11.88 0.63 -8.65
CA VAL A 116 11.33 1.15 -7.39
C VAL A 116 9.91 0.64 -7.18
N LEU A 117 9.00 0.77 -8.16
CA LEU A 117 7.62 0.28 -8.03
C LEU A 117 7.56 -1.24 -7.82
N LEU A 118 8.46 -1.99 -8.47
CA LEU A 118 8.57 -3.43 -8.27
C LEU A 118 9.04 -3.76 -6.84
N LEU A 119 10.08 -3.08 -6.34
CA LEU A 119 10.57 -3.25 -4.97
C LEU A 119 9.47 -2.90 -3.95
N GLU A 120 8.76 -1.79 -4.16
CA GLU A 120 7.62 -1.40 -3.33
C GLU A 120 6.57 -2.52 -3.27
N SER A 121 6.24 -3.14 -4.41
CA SER A 121 5.26 -4.23 -4.43
C SER A 121 5.66 -5.41 -3.52
N PHE A 122 6.96 -5.72 -3.43
CA PHE A 122 7.47 -6.74 -2.51
C PHE A 122 7.42 -6.29 -1.06
N VAL A 123 7.82 -5.04 -0.78
CA VAL A 123 7.81 -4.47 0.57
C VAL A 123 6.37 -4.41 1.12
N PHE A 124 5.39 -3.93 0.35
CA PHE A 124 3.99 -3.91 0.75
C PHE A 124 3.38 -5.31 0.96
N TYR A 125 3.92 -6.34 0.28
CA TYR A 125 3.51 -7.74 0.48
C TYR A 125 4.11 -8.38 1.74
N MET A 126 5.28 -7.92 2.20
CA MET A 126 6.04 -8.51 3.30
C MET A 126 5.21 -8.75 4.58
N PRO A 127 4.38 -7.81 5.08
CA PRO A 127 3.60 -8.05 6.29
C PRO A 127 2.58 -9.17 6.15
N ALA A 128 1.96 -9.32 4.96
CA ALA A 128 1.04 -10.41 4.69
C ALA A 128 1.75 -11.76 4.58
N PHE A 129 2.94 -11.76 3.97
CA PHE A 129 3.77 -12.95 3.90
C PHE A 129 4.15 -13.44 5.31
N LEU A 130 4.65 -12.55 6.16
CA LEU A 130 4.98 -12.87 7.56
C LEU A 130 3.76 -13.36 8.34
N TRP A 131 2.62 -12.66 8.22
CA TRP A 131 1.40 -13.05 8.90
C TRP A 131 0.92 -14.44 8.48
N LYS A 132 0.99 -14.77 7.20
CA LYS A 132 0.59 -16.08 6.68
C LYS A 132 1.46 -17.21 7.26
N ILE A 133 2.76 -16.97 7.46
CA ILE A 133 3.67 -17.95 8.08
C ILE A 133 3.31 -18.13 9.56
N TRP A 134 3.11 -17.02 10.29
CA TRP A 134 2.82 -17.07 11.73
C TRP A 134 1.41 -17.56 12.07
N GLU A 135 0.41 -17.32 11.22
CA GLU A 135 -0.94 -17.81 11.43
C GLU A 135 -1.04 -19.34 11.27
N GLY A 136 -0.22 -19.92 10.39
CA GLY A 136 -0.05 -21.38 10.28
C GLY A 136 -1.34 -22.15 9.95
N GLY A 137 -2.35 -21.52 9.36
CA GLY A 137 -3.64 -22.14 9.03
C GLY A 137 -4.57 -22.35 10.22
N ARG A 138 -4.26 -21.83 11.41
CA ARG A 138 -5.05 -22.06 12.63
C ARG A 138 -6.50 -21.61 12.48
N LEU A 139 -6.74 -20.40 11.97
CA LEU A 139 -8.08 -19.85 11.83
C LEU A 139 -8.87 -20.63 10.78
N LYS A 140 -8.16 -21.13 9.76
CA LYS A 140 -8.76 -22.04 8.77
C LYS A 140 -9.21 -23.34 9.44
N HIS A 141 -8.37 -24.00 10.24
CA HIS A 141 -8.77 -25.22 10.96
C HIS A 141 -9.96 -25.00 11.93
N LEU A 142 -10.07 -23.80 12.52
CA LEU A 142 -11.17 -23.46 13.42
C LEU A 142 -12.49 -23.13 12.68
N CYS A 143 -12.43 -22.59 11.46
CA CYS A 143 -13.59 -21.99 10.78
C CYS A 143 -14.02 -22.62 9.44
N ASP A 144 -13.14 -23.36 8.74
CA ASP A 144 -13.37 -23.80 7.34
C ASP A 144 -14.54 -24.79 7.21
N ASP A 145 -14.88 -25.47 8.29
CA ASP A 145 -15.96 -26.46 8.34
C ASP A 145 -17.35 -25.82 8.48
N PHE A 146 -17.49 -24.65 9.12
CA PHE A 146 -18.79 -24.02 9.37
C PHE A 146 -19.48 -23.48 8.10
N HIS A 147 -18.69 -23.01 7.12
CA HIS A 147 -19.24 -22.51 5.85
C HIS A 147 -19.82 -23.63 4.97
N LYS A 148 -19.32 -24.86 5.09
CA LYS A 148 -19.84 -26.03 4.35
C LYS A 148 -20.95 -26.76 5.11
N MET A 149 -21.07 -26.56 6.43
CA MET A 149 -21.92 -27.35 7.32
C MET A 149 -23.23 -26.67 7.75
N ALA A 150 -23.58 -25.51 7.17
CA ALA A 150 -24.85 -24.81 7.44
C ALA A 150 -26.12 -25.66 7.15
N VAL A 151 -25.97 -26.83 6.54
CA VAL A 151 -27.05 -27.75 6.13
C VAL A 151 -27.36 -28.84 7.18
N CYS A 152 -26.51 -29.10 8.19
CA CYS A 152 -26.71 -30.21 9.14
C CYS A 152 -26.51 -29.81 10.62
N LYS A 153 -27.59 -29.81 11.41
CA LYS A 153 -27.61 -29.33 12.82
C LYS A 153 -26.74 -30.15 13.79
N ASP A 154 -26.65 -31.47 13.63
CA ASP A 154 -25.91 -32.35 14.56
C ASP A 154 -24.39 -32.22 14.41
N LYS A 155 -23.87 -32.11 13.18
CA LYS A 155 -22.44 -31.90 12.93
C LYS A 155 -21.96 -30.52 13.42
N SER A 156 -22.82 -29.51 13.33
CA SER A 156 -22.54 -28.16 13.85
C SER A 156 -22.38 -28.13 15.37
N ARG A 157 -23.16 -28.92 16.14
CA ARG A 157 -23.00 -29.03 17.60
C ARG A 157 -21.68 -29.67 18.02
N ASN A 158 -21.23 -30.71 17.31
CA ASN A 158 -19.95 -31.35 17.62
C ASN A 158 -18.76 -30.41 17.41
N HIS A 159 -18.75 -29.64 16.31
CA HIS A 159 -17.72 -28.62 16.09
C HIS A 159 -17.79 -27.47 17.09
N LEU A 160 -19.00 -27.06 17.51
CA LEU A 160 -19.16 -26.05 18.56
C LEU A 160 -18.52 -26.52 19.88
N ARG A 161 -18.74 -27.77 20.28
CA ARG A 161 -18.07 -28.36 21.45
C ARG A 161 -16.55 -28.38 21.32
N VAL A 162 -16.02 -28.69 20.13
CA VAL A 162 -14.56 -28.62 19.90
C VAL A 162 -14.04 -27.21 20.13
N LEU A 163 -14.77 -26.19 19.68
CA LEU A 163 -14.41 -24.79 19.85
C LEU A 163 -14.50 -24.34 21.32
N VAL A 164 -15.55 -24.77 22.04
CA VAL A 164 -15.70 -24.52 23.49
C VAL A 164 -14.57 -25.19 24.27
N ASN A 165 -14.24 -26.44 23.96
CA ASN A 165 -13.13 -27.16 24.58
C ASN A 165 -11.79 -26.46 24.29
N TYR A 166 -11.60 -25.96 23.07
CA TYR A 166 -10.41 -25.20 22.69
C TYR A 166 -10.24 -23.93 23.52
N PHE A 167 -11.29 -23.11 23.64
CA PHE A 167 -11.24 -21.87 24.44
C PHE A 167 -11.29 -22.10 25.96
N SER A 168 -11.76 -23.26 26.41
CA SER A 168 -11.73 -23.64 27.83
C SER A 168 -10.40 -24.27 28.27
N SER A 169 -9.59 -24.74 27.32
CA SER A 169 -8.25 -25.28 27.57
C SER A 169 -7.21 -24.17 27.73
N ASP A 170 -6.13 -24.45 28.47
CA ASP A 170 -5.11 -23.44 28.80
C ASP A 170 -4.12 -23.18 27.65
N TYR A 171 -4.55 -22.41 26.64
CA TYR A 171 -3.73 -22.01 25.48
C TYR A 171 -3.32 -20.52 25.49
N LYS A 172 -3.36 -19.86 26.66
CA LYS A 172 -3.18 -18.40 26.81
C LYS A 172 -1.89 -17.88 26.17
N GLU A 173 -0.75 -18.53 26.42
CA GLU A 173 0.55 -18.17 25.82
C GLU A 173 0.53 -18.21 24.29
N THR A 174 -0.12 -19.24 23.75
CA THR A 174 -0.20 -19.43 22.31
C THR A 174 -1.12 -18.40 21.66
N HIS A 175 -2.21 -18.02 22.33
CA HIS A 175 -3.10 -16.94 21.89
C HIS A 175 -2.45 -15.56 22.01
N PHE A 176 -1.65 -15.34 23.05
CA PHE A 176 -0.88 -14.11 23.22
C PHE A 176 0.17 -13.95 22.13
N ARG A 177 0.95 -15.01 21.83
CA ARG A 177 1.91 -14.99 20.71
C ARG A 177 1.23 -14.72 19.37
N TYR A 178 0.07 -15.32 19.12
CA TYR A 178 -0.72 -15.04 17.91
C TYR A 178 -1.11 -13.56 17.81
N PHE A 179 -1.53 -12.96 18.92
CA PHE A 179 -1.85 -11.55 19.00
C PHE A 179 -0.62 -10.67 18.75
N VAL A 180 0.51 -10.92 19.42
CA VAL A 180 1.75 -10.14 19.27
C VAL A 180 2.25 -10.18 17.83
N SER A 181 2.28 -11.36 17.21
CA SER A 181 2.63 -11.52 15.80
C SER A 181 1.72 -10.70 14.88
N TYR A 182 0.42 -10.63 15.16
CA TYR A 182 -0.51 -9.82 14.38
C TYR A 182 -0.23 -8.32 14.53
N VAL A 183 -0.04 -7.85 15.77
CA VAL A 183 0.26 -6.43 16.05
C VAL A 183 1.58 -6.03 15.43
N PHE A 184 2.58 -6.90 15.43
CA PHE A 184 3.83 -6.65 14.72
C PHE A 184 3.58 -6.40 13.22
N CYS A 185 2.74 -7.22 12.57
CA CYS A 185 2.36 -6.97 11.17
C CYS A 185 1.57 -5.66 10.99
N GLU A 186 0.70 -5.28 11.94
CA GLU A 186 0.00 -3.98 11.91
C GLU A 186 0.99 -2.80 12.02
N ILE A 187 1.98 -2.88 12.91
CA ILE A 187 3.05 -1.88 13.05
C ILE A 187 3.86 -1.82 11.77
N LEU A 188 4.27 -2.96 11.23
CA LEU A 188 5.06 -3.04 10.00
C LEU A 188 4.31 -2.41 8.81
N ASN A 189 2.99 -2.63 8.68
CA ASN A 189 2.17 -1.96 7.65
C ASN A 189 2.21 -0.44 7.79
N LEU A 190 2.09 0.09 9.02
CA LEU A 190 2.15 1.52 9.27
C LEU A 190 3.53 2.09 8.95
N SER A 191 4.59 1.44 9.41
CA SER A 191 5.97 1.82 9.12
C SER A 191 6.27 1.81 7.62
N ILE A 192 5.84 0.78 6.89
CA ILE A 192 6.00 0.70 5.43
C ILE A 192 5.26 1.84 4.74
N SER A 193 4.01 2.12 5.13
CA SER A 193 3.23 3.20 4.51
C SER A 193 3.87 4.58 4.72
N ILE A 194 4.37 4.86 5.93
CA ILE A 194 5.06 6.13 6.24
C ILE A 194 6.40 6.20 5.49
N LEU A 195 7.22 5.14 5.58
CA LEU A 195 8.53 5.11 4.95
C LEU A 195 8.41 5.23 3.42
N ASN A 196 7.44 4.56 2.80
CA ASN A 196 7.17 4.66 1.37
C ASN A 196 6.87 6.10 0.95
N PHE A 197 6.02 6.80 1.70
CA PHE A 197 5.68 8.19 1.41
C PHE A 197 6.91 9.10 1.47
N LEU A 198 7.76 8.95 2.50
CA LEU A 198 8.98 9.72 2.69
C LEU A 198 10.05 9.41 1.62
N LEU A 199 10.28 8.12 1.34
CA LEU A 199 11.27 7.68 0.36
C LEU A 199 10.93 8.18 -1.04
N LEU A 200 9.65 8.11 -1.44
CA LEU A 200 9.22 8.63 -2.74
C LEU A 200 9.33 10.16 -2.82
N ASP A 201 9.11 10.89 -1.73
CA ASP A 201 9.31 12.35 -1.72
C ASP A 201 10.77 12.70 -1.98
N VAL A 202 11.69 12.00 -1.32
CA VAL A 202 13.13 12.16 -1.52
C VAL A 202 13.54 11.75 -2.93
N PHE A 203 13.02 10.61 -3.42
CA PHE A 203 13.34 10.07 -4.75
C PHE A 203 12.97 11.04 -5.89
N PHE A 204 11.85 11.75 -5.77
CA PHE A 204 11.42 12.75 -6.75
C PHE A 204 11.80 14.20 -6.41
N GLY A 205 12.65 14.44 -5.40
CA GLY A 205 13.13 15.78 -5.07
C GLY A 205 12.04 16.72 -4.52
N GLY A 206 11.16 16.22 -3.65
CA GLY A 206 10.07 16.98 -3.03
C GLY A 206 8.81 17.06 -3.88
N PHE A 207 8.52 16.00 -4.65
CA PHE A 207 7.39 15.97 -5.58
C PHE A 207 6.06 16.25 -4.88
N TRP A 208 5.80 15.67 -3.71
CA TRP A 208 4.47 15.77 -3.09
C TRP A 208 4.14 17.20 -2.71
N GLY A 209 5.11 17.93 -2.14
CA GLY A 209 4.95 19.33 -1.79
C GLY A 209 4.73 20.21 -3.01
N ARG A 210 5.52 20.00 -4.07
CA ARG A 210 5.41 20.73 -5.35
C ARG A 210 4.08 20.44 -6.04
N TYR A 211 3.70 19.17 -6.13
CA TYR A 211 2.46 18.74 -6.80
C TYR A 211 1.20 19.24 -6.08
N ARG A 212 1.20 19.28 -4.74
CA ARG A 212 0.14 19.93 -3.97
C ARG A 212 -0.03 21.39 -4.37
N ASN A 213 1.07 22.14 -4.48
CA ASN A 213 1.03 23.55 -4.89
C ASN A 213 0.54 23.68 -6.35
N ALA A 214 0.92 22.76 -7.23
CA ALA A 214 0.42 22.71 -8.62
C ALA A 214 -1.11 22.51 -8.69
N LEU A 215 -1.67 21.66 -7.83
CA LEU A 215 -3.12 21.45 -7.75
C LEU A 215 -3.86 22.70 -7.25
N LEU A 216 -3.28 23.44 -6.29
CA LEU A 216 -3.84 24.72 -5.83
C LEU A 216 -3.84 25.77 -6.95
N SER A 217 -2.77 25.85 -7.74
CA SER A 217 -2.72 26.73 -8.92
C SER A 217 -3.79 26.35 -9.95
N LEU A 218 -4.01 25.06 -10.19
CA LEU A 218 -5.05 24.57 -11.09
C LEU A 218 -6.46 24.92 -10.58
N TYR A 219 -6.70 24.77 -9.28
CA TYR A 219 -7.96 25.19 -8.65
C TYR A 219 -8.22 26.69 -8.81
N ASN A 220 -7.16 27.51 -8.74
CA ASN A 220 -7.22 28.95 -8.95
C ASN A 220 -7.32 29.35 -10.45
N GLY A 221 -7.35 28.39 -11.37
CA GLY A 221 -7.42 28.64 -12.81
C GLY A 221 -6.10 29.07 -13.46
N ASP A 222 -4.98 29.02 -12.74
CA ASP A 222 -3.65 29.38 -13.24
C ASP A 222 -2.95 28.17 -13.89
N TYR A 223 -3.30 27.94 -15.15
CA TYR A 223 -2.71 26.88 -15.97
C TYR A 223 -1.21 27.08 -16.24
N ASN A 224 -0.71 28.33 -16.19
CA ASN A 224 0.70 28.61 -16.43
C ASN A 224 1.54 28.13 -15.25
N GLN A 225 1.12 28.44 -14.03
CA GLN A 225 1.78 27.95 -12.81
C GLN A 225 1.70 26.42 -12.68
N TRP A 226 0.55 25.83 -13.02
CA TRP A 226 0.43 24.36 -13.07
C TRP A 226 1.48 23.72 -14.00
N ASN A 227 1.63 24.26 -15.22
CA ASN A 227 2.62 23.78 -16.18
C ASN A 227 4.05 23.92 -15.66
N ILE A 228 4.40 25.06 -15.06
CA ILE A 228 5.74 25.32 -14.53
C ILE A 228 6.11 24.30 -13.44
N ILE A 229 5.23 24.12 -12.46
CA ILE A 229 5.50 23.26 -11.32
C ILE A 229 5.56 21.78 -11.74
N THR A 230 4.66 21.35 -12.64
CA THR A 230 4.67 19.96 -13.14
C THR A 230 5.86 19.67 -14.03
N MET A 231 6.28 20.62 -14.88
CA MET A 231 7.48 20.48 -15.72
C MET A 231 8.77 20.47 -14.91
N ALA A 232 8.81 21.12 -13.74
CA ALA A 232 9.97 21.09 -12.85
C ALA A 232 10.20 19.72 -12.19
N VAL A 233 9.17 18.88 -12.05
CA VAL A 233 9.30 17.55 -11.45
C VAL A 233 9.29 16.44 -12.50
N PHE A 234 8.36 16.52 -13.45
CA PHE A 234 8.24 15.61 -14.57
C PHE A 234 8.40 16.36 -15.90
N PRO A 235 9.62 16.77 -16.26
CA PRO A 235 9.89 17.46 -17.52
C PRO A 235 9.52 16.58 -18.73
N LYS A 236 8.68 17.13 -19.61
CA LYS A 236 8.26 16.48 -20.88
C LYS A 236 9.28 16.72 -22.01
N CYS A 237 10.26 17.57 -21.72
CA CYS A 237 11.20 18.19 -22.63
C CYS A 237 12.52 18.38 -21.89
N ALA A 238 13.63 17.96 -22.48
CA ALA A 238 14.96 18.12 -21.89
C ALA A 238 16.02 18.34 -22.97
N LYS A 239 17.17 18.88 -22.57
CA LYS A 239 18.34 19.04 -23.43
C LYS A 239 19.36 17.94 -23.14
N CYS A 240 19.98 17.42 -24.19
CA CYS A 240 21.02 16.41 -24.11
C CYS A 240 22.28 16.95 -24.78
N GLU A 241 23.40 16.88 -24.07
CA GLU A 241 24.71 17.31 -24.57
C GLU A 241 25.59 16.09 -24.84
N MET A 242 26.06 15.97 -26.06
CA MET A 242 26.92 14.88 -26.50
C MET A 242 28.28 15.40 -26.95
N TYR A 243 29.34 14.89 -26.34
CA TYR A 243 30.72 15.18 -26.71
C TYR A 243 31.18 14.17 -27.77
N LYS A 244 31.42 14.64 -29.00
CA LYS A 244 31.96 13.81 -30.08
C LYS A 244 33.39 14.22 -30.36
N GLY A 245 34.33 13.27 -30.23
CA GLY A 245 35.72 13.47 -30.61
C GLY A 245 35.87 13.56 -32.12
N GLY A 246 36.50 14.63 -32.61
CA GLY A 246 36.92 14.75 -34.00
C GLY A 246 38.15 13.88 -34.30
N PRO A 247 38.46 13.63 -35.58
CA PRO A 247 39.64 12.84 -35.98
C PRO A 247 40.97 13.39 -35.43
N SER A 248 41.03 14.70 -35.18
CA SER A 248 42.20 15.41 -34.64
C SER A 248 42.25 15.46 -33.11
N GLY A 249 41.32 14.80 -32.40
CA GLY A 249 41.23 14.84 -30.94
C GLY A 249 40.52 16.07 -30.35
N SER A 250 40.07 17.01 -31.18
CA SER A 250 39.23 18.13 -30.75
C SER A 250 37.82 17.66 -30.39
N SER A 251 37.33 18.00 -29.20
CA SER A 251 35.95 17.70 -28.79
C SER A 251 34.96 18.73 -29.33
N ASN A 252 33.95 18.28 -30.06
CA ASN A 252 32.80 19.11 -30.44
C ASN A 252 31.58 18.72 -29.58
N ILE A 253 30.86 19.74 -29.11
CA ILE A 253 29.64 19.57 -28.31
C ILE A 253 28.43 19.66 -29.25
N TYR A 254 27.57 18.65 -29.19
CA TYR A 254 26.31 18.60 -29.93
C TYR A 254 25.14 18.66 -28.95
N ASP A 255 24.26 19.63 -29.18
CA ASP A 255 23.06 19.88 -28.38
C ASP A 255 21.83 19.29 -29.06
N TYR A 256 21.16 18.37 -28.39
CA TYR A 256 19.92 17.75 -28.87
C TYR A 256 18.75 18.12 -27.96
N LEU A 257 17.64 18.55 -28.58
CA LEU A 257 16.37 18.75 -27.88
C LEU A 257 15.59 17.43 -27.89
N CYS A 258 15.19 16.95 -26.72
CA CYS A 258 14.52 15.67 -26.58
C CYS A 258 13.16 15.80 -25.87
N LEU A 259 12.16 15.10 -26.40
CA LEU A 259 10.87 14.85 -25.78
C LEU A 259 10.93 13.58 -24.95
N LEU A 260 10.26 13.60 -23.79
CA LEU A 260 10.21 12.49 -22.84
C LEU A 260 8.77 12.00 -22.66
N PRO A 261 8.21 11.21 -23.61
CA PRO A 261 6.86 10.64 -23.48
C PRO A 261 6.69 9.74 -22.26
N LEU A 262 7.76 9.12 -21.76
CA LEU A 262 7.68 8.31 -20.55
C LEU A 262 7.27 9.15 -19.33
N ASN A 263 7.64 10.44 -19.32
CA ASN A 263 7.41 11.30 -18.18
C ASN A 263 5.97 11.79 -18.04
N ILE A 264 5.23 11.90 -19.15
CA ILE A 264 3.79 12.18 -19.07
C ILE A 264 3.05 11.01 -18.40
N LEU A 265 3.49 9.78 -18.64
CA LEU A 265 2.89 8.60 -18.01
C LEU A 265 3.27 8.52 -16.52
N ASN A 266 4.53 8.78 -16.18
CA ASN A 266 4.99 8.87 -14.79
C ASN A 266 4.22 9.94 -14.01
N GLU A 267 4.06 11.15 -14.55
CA GLU A 267 3.30 12.24 -13.92
C GLU A 267 1.89 11.78 -13.50
N LYS A 268 1.17 11.09 -14.39
CA LYS A 268 -0.21 10.64 -14.10
C LYS A 268 -0.27 9.44 -13.16
N ILE A 269 0.64 8.47 -13.31
CA ILE A 269 0.71 7.32 -12.42
C ILE A 269 1.04 7.75 -11.00
N PHE A 270 2.06 8.58 -10.80
CA PHE A 270 2.45 9.03 -9.47
C PHE A 270 1.45 10.00 -8.85
N ALA A 271 0.75 10.80 -9.64
CA ALA A 271 -0.38 11.58 -9.14
C ALA A 271 -1.50 10.69 -8.57
N PHE A 272 -1.82 9.59 -9.25
CA PHE A 272 -2.80 8.62 -8.77
C PHE A 272 -2.29 7.87 -7.53
N LEU A 273 -1.06 7.37 -7.57
CA LEU A 273 -0.44 6.64 -6.46
C LEU A 273 -0.29 7.52 -5.21
N TRP A 274 -0.06 8.81 -5.35
CA TRP A 274 0.00 9.75 -4.23
C TRP A 274 -1.27 9.75 -3.39
N ILE A 275 -2.41 9.93 -4.05
CA ILE A 275 -3.73 9.94 -3.41
C ILE A 275 -3.99 8.58 -2.78
N TRP A 276 -3.64 7.50 -3.49
CA TRP A 276 -3.76 6.15 -3.00
C TRP A 276 -2.95 5.91 -1.72
N PHE A 277 -1.67 6.29 -1.70
CA PHE A 277 -0.79 6.10 -0.55
C PHE A 277 -1.24 6.93 0.66
N ILE A 278 -1.72 8.16 0.46
CA ILE A 278 -2.32 8.97 1.54
C ILE A 278 -3.55 8.25 2.12
N LEU A 279 -4.45 7.76 1.25
CA LEU A 279 -5.65 7.04 1.69
C LEU A 279 -5.30 5.77 2.47
N VAL A 280 -4.35 4.97 1.97
CA VAL A 280 -3.90 3.74 2.62
C VAL A 280 -3.24 4.05 3.96
N ALA A 281 -2.35 5.04 4.03
CA ALA A 281 -1.70 5.47 5.26
C ALA A 281 -2.72 5.96 6.31
N MET A 282 -3.74 6.72 5.89
CA MET A 282 -4.82 7.19 6.76
C MET A 282 -5.62 6.01 7.34
N LEU A 283 -6.03 5.05 6.50
CA LEU A 283 -6.83 3.90 6.94
C LEU A 283 -6.04 2.99 7.90
N ILE A 284 -4.74 2.79 7.65
CA ILE A 284 -3.88 2.00 8.54
C ILE A 284 -3.64 2.72 9.87
N SER A 285 -3.44 4.03 9.83
CA SER A 285 -3.32 4.85 11.05
C SER A 285 -4.59 4.75 11.89
N LEU A 286 -5.77 4.87 11.28
CA LEU A 286 -7.05 4.70 11.97
C LEU A 286 -7.20 3.28 12.56
N LYS A 287 -6.77 2.26 11.81
CA LYS A 287 -6.78 0.87 12.30
C LYS A 287 -5.85 0.67 13.49
N PHE A 288 -4.67 1.28 13.45
CA PHE A 288 -3.70 1.25 14.55
C PHE A 288 -4.24 1.96 15.79
N LEU A 289 -4.88 3.12 15.62
CA LEU A 289 -5.56 3.83 16.72
C LEU A 289 -6.70 2.99 17.32
N TYR A 290 -7.51 2.33 16.47
CA TYR A 290 -8.51 1.37 16.95
C TYR A 290 -7.88 0.23 17.76
N ARG A 291 -6.74 -0.33 17.31
CA ARG A 291 -6.02 -1.36 18.05
C ARG A 291 -5.54 -0.85 19.40
N LEU A 292 -4.91 0.33 19.45
CA LEU A 292 -4.44 0.96 20.67
C LEU A 292 -5.60 1.16 21.67
N ALA A 293 -6.73 1.67 21.20
CA ALA A 293 -7.93 1.84 22.01
C ALA A 293 -8.45 0.50 22.57
N THR A 294 -8.43 -0.59 21.79
CA THR A 294 -8.84 -1.92 22.30
C THR A 294 -7.90 -2.49 23.36
N VAL A 295 -6.60 -2.15 23.31
CA VAL A 295 -5.59 -2.57 24.28
C VAL A 295 -5.73 -1.78 25.59
N LEU A 296 -5.91 -0.45 25.49
CA LEU A 296 -5.98 0.44 26.65
C LEU A 296 -7.33 0.36 27.40
N TYR A 297 -8.44 0.11 26.69
CA TYR A 297 -9.78 0.15 27.27
C TYR A 297 -10.47 -1.21 27.29
N PRO A 298 -10.51 -1.91 28.46
CA PRO A 298 -11.26 -3.16 28.63
C PRO A 298 -12.76 -3.04 28.31
N GLY A 299 -13.37 -1.89 28.61
CA GLY A 299 -14.80 -1.65 28.33
C GLY A 299 -15.15 -1.74 26.85
N MET A 300 -14.27 -1.28 25.97
CA MET A 300 -14.44 -1.38 24.51
C MET A 300 -14.49 -2.84 24.05
N ARG A 301 -13.65 -3.71 24.63
CA ARG A 301 -13.60 -5.14 24.30
C ARG A 301 -14.94 -5.84 24.55
N LEU A 302 -15.56 -5.53 25.69
CA LEU A 302 -16.87 -6.07 26.06
C LEU A 302 -17.97 -5.55 25.13
N GLN A 303 -17.94 -4.27 24.78
CA GLN A 303 -18.93 -3.66 23.88
C GLN A 303 -18.84 -4.23 22.46
N LEU A 304 -17.64 -4.45 21.94
CA LEU A 304 -17.39 -5.07 20.64
C LEU A 304 -17.93 -6.51 20.60
N LEU A 305 -17.66 -7.31 21.64
CA LEU A 305 -18.20 -8.67 21.74
C LEU A 305 -19.73 -8.66 21.83
N ARG A 306 -20.31 -7.76 22.63
CA ARG A 306 -21.76 -7.61 22.75
C ARG A 306 -22.42 -7.21 21.43
N ALA A 307 -21.80 -6.32 20.66
CA ALA A 307 -22.31 -5.91 19.35
C ALA A 307 -22.36 -7.10 18.39
N ARG A 308 -21.40 -8.03 18.47
CA ARG A 308 -21.35 -9.24 17.65
C ARG A 308 -22.29 -10.34 18.16
N ALA A 309 -22.41 -10.51 19.47
CA ALA A 309 -23.18 -11.56 20.15
C ALA A 309 -24.71 -11.32 20.19
N ARG A 310 -25.20 -10.29 19.49
CA ARG A 310 -26.61 -9.86 19.31
C ARG A 310 -27.62 -10.49 20.30
N PHE A 311 -28.10 -9.68 21.24
CA PHE A 311 -29.10 -10.01 22.29
C PHE A 311 -28.60 -10.75 23.55
N MET A 312 -27.29 -10.97 23.74
CA MET A 312 -26.77 -11.52 25.00
C MET A 312 -26.73 -10.49 26.17
N PRO A 313 -27.18 -10.84 27.40
CA PRO A 313 -27.07 -9.97 28.57
C PRO A 313 -25.61 -9.66 28.94
N LYS A 314 -25.33 -8.43 29.41
CA LYS A 314 -23.99 -8.01 29.87
C LYS A 314 -23.42 -8.94 30.95
N LYS A 315 -24.26 -9.36 31.91
CA LYS A 315 -23.87 -10.21 33.03
C LYS A 315 -23.38 -11.60 32.57
N HIS A 316 -24.08 -12.22 31.63
CA HIS A 316 -23.69 -13.54 31.10
C HIS A 316 -22.36 -13.44 30.33
N LEU A 317 -22.17 -12.37 29.56
CA LEU A 317 -20.94 -12.15 28.82
C LEU A 317 -19.73 -11.89 29.74
N GLN A 318 -19.92 -11.18 30.85
CA GLN A 318 -18.85 -10.99 31.85
C GLN A 318 -18.42 -12.30 32.49
N VAL A 319 -19.38 -13.19 32.82
CA VAL A 319 -19.08 -14.52 33.38
C VAL A 319 -18.36 -15.40 32.35
N ALA A 320 -18.81 -15.39 31.08
CA ALA A 320 -18.16 -16.14 29.99
C ALA A 320 -16.71 -15.71 29.75
N LEU A 321 -16.39 -14.43 30.00
CA LEU A 321 -15.06 -13.85 29.76
C LEU A 321 -14.18 -13.78 31.02
N ARG A 322 -14.63 -14.28 32.18
CA ARG A 322 -13.96 -14.09 33.48
C ARG A 322 -12.48 -14.53 33.47
N ASN A 323 -12.17 -15.62 32.78
CA ASN A 323 -10.82 -16.18 32.69
C ASN A 323 -10.14 -15.93 31.32
N CYS A 324 -10.73 -15.06 30.50
CA CYS A 324 -10.31 -14.79 29.12
C CYS A 324 -9.20 -13.74 29.11
N SER A 325 -7.99 -14.13 28.69
CA SER A 325 -6.87 -13.21 28.48
C SER A 325 -7.12 -12.30 27.26
N PHE A 326 -6.27 -11.29 27.08
CA PHE A 326 -6.35 -10.42 25.90
C PHE A 326 -6.16 -11.22 24.59
N GLY A 327 -5.25 -12.20 24.58
CA GLY A 327 -5.02 -13.06 23.42
C GLY A 327 -6.26 -13.89 23.08
N ASP A 328 -6.91 -14.46 24.10
CA ASP A 328 -8.14 -15.25 23.94
C ASP A 328 -9.26 -14.40 23.33
N TRP A 329 -9.45 -13.18 23.85
CA TRP A 329 -10.42 -12.21 23.31
C TRP A 329 -10.15 -11.92 21.84
N PHE A 330 -8.88 -11.72 21.47
CA PHE A 330 -8.49 -11.41 20.09
C PHE A 330 -8.78 -12.57 19.13
N VAL A 331 -8.44 -13.80 19.52
CA VAL A 331 -8.72 -15.01 18.72
C VAL A 331 -10.23 -15.24 18.64
N LEU A 332 -10.97 -15.05 19.73
CA LEU A 332 -12.43 -15.18 19.77
C LEU A 332 -13.10 -14.18 18.82
N MET A 333 -12.66 -12.93 18.79
CA MET A 333 -13.15 -11.93 17.83
C MET A 333 -12.81 -12.31 16.37
N ARG A 334 -11.64 -12.89 16.12
CA ARG A 334 -11.24 -13.37 14.78
C ARG A 334 -12.14 -14.52 14.31
N VAL A 335 -12.43 -15.47 15.19
CA VAL A 335 -13.39 -16.54 14.90
C VAL A 335 -14.79 -15.96 14.68
N GLY A 336 -15.22 -15.04 15.54
CA GLY A 336 -16.51 -14.35 15.43
C GLY A 336 -16.71 -13.58 14.12
N ASN A 337 -15.63 -13.06 13.52
CA ASN A 337 -15.67 -12.42 12.20
C ASN A 337 -15.84 -13.42 11.04
N ASN A 338 -15.50 -14.69 11.25
CA ASN A 338 -15.53 -15.75 10.26
C ASN A 338 -16.73 -16.69 10.36
N ILE A 339 -17.52 -16.60 11.43
CA ILE A 339 -18.73 -17.41 11.62
C ILE A 339 -19.98 -16.53 11.65
N SER A 340 -21.16 -17.15 11.47
CA SER A 340 -22.43 -16.43 11.55
C SER A 340 -22.67 -15.89 12.97
N PRO A 341 -23.33 -14.73 13.14
CA PRO A 341 -23.62 -14.15 14.45
C PRO A 341 -24.40 -15.10 15.37
N GLU A 342 -25.27 -15.95 14.81
CA GLU A 342 -26.05 -16.93 15.57
C GLU A 342 -25.16 -18.05 16.15
N LEU A 343 -24.19 -18.53 15.38
CA LEU A 343 -23.22 -19.53 15.85
C LEU A 343 -22.27 -18.92 16.89
N PHE A 344 -21.86 -17.67 16.69
CA PHE A 344 -21.04 -16.95 17.66
C PHE A 344 -21.77 -16.74 18.99
N ARG A 345 -23.08 -16.43 18.97
CA ARG A 345 -23.89 -16.36 20.18
C ARG A 345 -23.95 -17.70 20.91
N LYS A 346 -24.23 -18.80 20.20
CA LYS A 346 -24.27 -20.14 20.80
C LYS A 346 -22.93 -20.54 21.42
N LEU A 347 -21.81 -20.20 20.77
CA LEU A 347 -20.47 -20.39 21.33
C LEU A 347 -20.30 -19.69 22.68
N LEU A 348 -20.72 -18.42 22.76
CA LEU A 348 -20.63 -17.65 24.00
C LEU A 348 -21.55 -18.19 25.11
N GLU A 349 -22.73 -18.72 24.74
CA GLU A 349 -23.65 -19.37 25.68
C GLU A 349 -23.07 -20.67 26.25
N GLU A 350 -22.50 -21.53 25.41
CA GLU A 350 -21.84 -22.75 25.89
C GLU A 350 -20.57 -22.46 26.71
N LEU A 351 -19.82 -21.39 26.37
CA LEU A 351 -18.71 -20.92 27.19
C LEU A 351 -19.18 -20.38 28.55
N TYR A 352 -20.31 -19.67 28.59
CA TYR A 352 -20.94 -19.24 29.84
C TYR A 352 -21.30 -20.44 30.72
N GLU A 353 -21.98 -21.45 30.16
CA GLU A 353 -22.33 -22.68 30.88
C GLU A 353 -21.08 -23.38 31.43
N ALA A 354 -20.06 -23.60 30.60
CA ALA A 354 -18.81 -24.22 31.01
C ALA A 354 -18.11 -23.46 32.16
N GLN A 355 -18.07 -22.13 32.11
CA GLN A 355 -17.44 -21.31 33.15
C GLN A 355 -18.28 -21.21 34.43
N SER A 356 -19.62 -21.23 34.32
CA SER A 356 -20.52 -21.20 35.48
C SER A 356 -20.45 -22.48 36.33
N LEU A 357 -20.07 -23.62 35.73
CA LEU A 357 -19.90 -24.89 36.42
C LEU A 357 -18.59 -24.96 37.23
N ILE A 358 -17.63 -24.08 36.95
CA ILE A 358 -16.37 -23.97 37.69
C ILE A 358 -16.64 -23.24 39.01
N LYS A 359 -16.77 -24.02 40.11
CA LYS A 359 -17.03 -23.52 41.46
C LYS A 359 -16.06 -22.41 41.86
N ILE A 360 -16.62 -21.31 42.35
CA ILE A 360 -15.91 -20.16 42.90
C ILE A 360 -15.26 -20.57 44.23
N PRO A 361 -13.94 -20.45 44.42
CA PRO A 361 -13.38 -20.45 45.76
C PRO A 361 -13.91 -19.21 46.51
N PRO A 362 -14.47 -19.35 47.72
CA PRO A 362 -15.08 -18.24 48.43
C PRO A 362 -14.04 -17.13 48.69
N GLY A 363 -14.25 -15.93 48.12
CA GLY A 363 -13.41 -14.75 48.37
C GLY A 363 -13.05 -13.86 47.17
N ALA A 364 -13.34 -14.25 45.93
CA ALA A 364 -12.89 -13.53 44.72
C ALA A 364 -13.81 -12.39 44.24
N ASP A 365 -14.94 -12.11 44.89
CA ASP A 365 -15.94 -11.13 44.43
C ASP A 365 -15.59 -9.67 44.77
N LYS A 366 -14.37 -9.39 45.22
CA LYS A 366 -13.86 -8.04 45.44
C LYS A 366 -12.50 -7.90 44.78
N ILE A 367 -12.47 -7.39 43.54
CA ILE A 367 -11.53 -6.42 42.96
C ILE A 367 -12.07 -5.98 41.60
#